data_AF-A0A8H5FCR4-F1
#
_entry.id   AF-A0A8H5FCR4-F1
#
_cell.length_a   1.000
_cell.length_b   1.000
_cell.length_c   1.000
_cell.angle_alpha   90.00
_cell.angle_beta   90.00
_cell.angle_gamma   90.00
#
_symmetry.space_group_name_H-M   'P 1'
#
loop_
_entity.id
_entity.type
_entity.pdbx_description
1 polymer ?
#
loop_
_entity_poly.entity_id
_entity_poly.type
_entity_poly.pdbx_seq_one_letter_code
_entity_poly.pdbx_strand_id
1 'polypeptide(L)'
;MDTLRADLRRASGEEGPEHQTLPGIVLLSGNGDGLKVHETFGFQTLDPDSPPVSKDNTFWIASCTKLLTAISALQYVERGSVDLDEDITRIIHEWKDLEVLEGFDDDGKPIVRKAKTKLTLRHLLTHTSGMCYQYMNPIMPKYQRAMGLPNTSGNEFTLAERTHYPLLFEPGTGWEYSPSLDWAGVVVERLSSQRLQEYMSEHIFRPLGMNSTTFRIKDRKDIQDKLIGILARETPANQDVKAKPAKLVPPTAFRTDNSFVYDAGGGGIHLVPSDYVKVLQSIMKNDGILLKPETVDLLFAPQLSPSVWRFYIDALKNKPNEGLRAGFSTGLWLEAEGEEKVDFGTSVNWAFGGLVVTKNIPGRRKKGSLSWGGLPNLVWWMDRTSNVYGLYATQILPFGDLPSLEMSSRFERAVYKELDGK
;
A
#
# COMPACT_ATOMS: atom_id res chain seq x y z
N MET A 1 -5.79 25.84 2.56
CA MET A 1 -5.35 25.07 3.76
C MET A 1 -6.20 25.35 4.99
N ASP A 2 -6.57 26.59 5.31
CA ASP A 2 -7.20 26.87 6.62
C ASP A 2 -8.53 26.16 6.90
N THR A 3 -9.41 26.05 5.91
CA THR A 3 -10.67 25.28 6.06
C THR A 3 -10.41 23.79 6.30
N LEU A 4 -9.39 23.22 5.66
CA LEU A 4 -8.96 21.84 5.90
C LEU A 4 -8.41 21.68 7.33
N ARG A 5 -7.59 22.62 7.81
CA ARG A 5 -7.05 22.59 9.18
C ARG A 5 -8.16 22.61 10.23
N ALA A 6 -9.15 23.49 10.08
CA ALA A 6 -10.29 23.57 10.99
C ALA A 6 -11.08 22.25 11.00
N ASP A 7 -11.39 21.70 9.83
CA ASP A 7 -12.12 20.43 9.75
C ASP A 7 -11.33 19.25 10.33
N LEU A 8 -10.00 19.23 10.15
CA LEU A 8 -9.14 18.21 10.73
C LEU A 8 -9.09 18.29 12.26
N ARG A 9 -8.92 19.49 12.84
CA ARG A 9 -8.92 19.67 14.31
C ARG A 9 -10.23 19.20 14.93
N ARG A 10 -11.36 19.57 14.33
CA ARG A 10 -12.67 19.10 14.75
C ARG A 10 -12.78 17.58 14.64
N ALA A 11 -12.47 17.02 13.47
CA ALA A 11 -12.63 15.59 13.20
C ALA A 11 -11.66 14.71 13.99
N SER A 12 -10.49 15.21 14.37
CA SER A 12 -9.49 14.49 15.16
C SER A 12 -9.69 14.59 16.68
N GLY A 13 -10.72 15.32 17.11
CA GLY A 13 -11.10 15.45 18.53
C GLY A 13 -10.39 16.58 19.29
N GLU A 14 -9.65 17.46 18.63
CA GLU A 14 -8.98 18.59 19.30
C GLU A 14 -9.97 19.66 19.81
N GLU A 15 -11.15 19.74 19.20
CA GLU A 15 -12.24 20.63 19.62
C GLU A 15 -13.19 19.98 20.64
N GLY A 16 -12.94 18.72 21.02
CA GLY A 16 -13.77 17.95 21.94
C GLY A 16 -13.94 16.49 21.49
N PRO A 17 -13.93 15.50 22.40
CA PRO A 17 -14.05 14.07 22.06
C PRO A 17 -15.39 13.72 21.39
N GLU A 18 -16.45 14.49 21.63
CA GLU A 18 -17.75 14.35 20.98
C GLU A 18 -17.74 14.67 19.48
N HIS A 19 -16.71 15.38 19.01
CA HIS A 19 -16.50 15.69 17.60
C HIS A 19 -15.54 14.71 16.91
N GLN A 20 -14.88 13.84 17.67
CA GLN A 20 -13.86 12.94 17.17
C GLN A 20 -14.46 11.85 16.28
N THR A 21 -14.07 11.89 15.01
CA THR A 21 -14.51 10.96 13.95
C THR A 21 -13.34 10.33 13.19
N LEU A 22 -12.13 10.85 13.40
CA LEU A 22 -10.84 10.38 12.90
C LEU A 22 -9.83 10.21 14.05
N PRO A 23 -8.88 9.26 13.94
CA PRO A 23 -7.74 9.15 14.87
C PRO A 23 -6.73 10.28 14.62
N GLY A 24 -5.54 10.16 15.23
CA GLY A 24 -4.37 10.95 14.86
C GLY A 24 -4.05 10.92 13.35
N ILE A 25 -3.75 12.10 12.79
CA ILE A 25 -3.40 12.31 11.39
C ILE A 25 -2.08 13.06 11.31
N VAL A 26 -1.21 12.62 10.40
CA VAL A 26 0.04 13.30 10.04
C VAL A 26 0.00 13.64 8.54
N LEU A 27 0.17 14.91 8.22
CA LEU A 27 0.25 15.44 6.86
C LEU A 27 1.68 15.87 6.57
N LEU A 28 2.31 15.22 5.60
CA LEU A 28 3.63 15.59 5.12
C LEU A 28 3.58 15.83 3.60
N SER A 29 4.16 16.92 3.13
CA SER A 29 4.36 17.18 1.69
C SER A 29 5.66 17.92 1.46
N GLY A 30 6.30 17.67 0.33
CA GLY A 30 7.59 18.24 0.01
C GLY A 30 7.94 18.08 -1.46
N ASN A 31 9.19 18.42 -1.78
CA ASN A 31 9.76 18.30 -3.12
C ASN A 31 11.17 17.71 -3.04
N GLY A 32 11.89 17.61 -4.16
CA GLY A 32 13.28 17.13 -4.17
C GLY A 32 14.23 17.88 -3.22
N ASP A 33 13.95 19.15 -2.92
CA ASP A 33 14.77 19.99 -2.02
C ASP A 33 14.48 19.75 -0.54
N GLY A 34 13.32 19.21 -0.19
CA GLY A 34 12.96 18.95 1.20
C GLY A 34 11.47 19.01 1.50
N LEU A 35 11.17 18.70 2.76
CA LEU A 35 9.83 18.80 3.33
C LEU A 35 9.38 20.26 3.39
N LYS A 36 8.13 20.53 3.00
CA LYS A 36 7.52 21.87 2.95
C LYS A 36 6.31 21.99 3.87
N VAL A 37 5.50 20.94 3.98
CA VAL A 37 4.35 20.86 4.88
C VAL A 37 4.61 19.79 5.91
N HIS A 38 4.38 20.14 7.17
CA HIS A 38 4.39 19.22 8.30
C HIS A 38 3.33 19.65 9.30
N GLU A 39 2.21 18.94 9.31
CA GLU A 39 1.08 19.22 10.21
C GLU A 39 0.59 17.92 10.83
N THR A 40 0.17 17.98 12.10
CA THR A 40 -0.32 16.85 12.87
C THR A 40 -1.61 17.23 13.56
N PHE A 41 -2.56 16.30 13.62
CA PHE A 41 -3.88 16.54 14.19
C PHE A 41 -4.31 15.37 15.06
N GLY A 42 -4.88 15.66 16.24
CA GLY A 42 -5.41 14.67 17.16
C GLY A 42 -4.35 13.92 17.96
N PHE A 43 -4.72 12.73 18.41
CA PHE A 43 -4.03 12.00 19.48
C PHE A 43 -3.60 10.59 19.06
N GLN A 44 -2.67 10.01 19.82
CA GLN A 44 -2.12 8.68 19.56
C GLN A 44 -3.11 7.53 19.80
N THR A 45 -4.08 7.71 20.68
CA THR A 45 -5.14 6.74 21.02
C THR A 45 -6.45 7.47 21.32
N LEU A 46 -7.49 6.73 21.74
CA LEU A 46 -8.76 7.30 22.23
C LEU A 46 -8.75 7.56 23.75
N ASP A 47 -7.65 7.29 24.44
CA ASP A 47 -7.58 7.52 25.89
C ASP A 47 -7.70 9.02 26.18
N PRO A 48 -8.45 9.43 27.23
CA PRO A 48 -8.66 10.86 27.54
C PRO A 48 -7.37 11.66 27.73
N ASP A 49 -6.33 11.01 28.27
CA ASP A 49 -5.01 11.60 28.52
C ASP A 49 -4.00 11.27 27.42
N SER A 50 -4.46 10.77 26.27
CA SER A 50 -3.58 10.39 25.17
C SER A 50 -2.76 11.60 24.69
N PRO A 51 -1.43 11.48 24.54
CA PRO A 51 -0.62 12.55 23.98
C PRO A 51 -0.99 12.83 22.51
N PRO A 52 -0.74 14.06 22.01
CA PRO A 52 -0.90 14.39 20.60
C PRO A 52 -0.08 13.47 19.70
N VAL A 53 -0.60 13.22 18.50
CA VAL A 53 0.15 12.51 17.46
C VAL A 53 1.26 13.40 16.90
N SER A 54 2.37 12.78 16.52
CA SER A 54 3.54 13.40 15.94
C SER A 54 3.99 12.63 14.70
N LYS A 55 4.70 13.30 13.77
CA LYS A 55 5.38 12.65 12.64
C LYS A 55 6.46 11.64 13.05
N ASP A 56 6.86 11.65 14.32
CA ASP A 56 7.88 10.77 14.90
C ASP A 56 7.27 9.67 15.80
N ASN A 57 5.95 9.54 15.81
CA ASN A 57 5.27 8.35 16.32
C ASN A 57 5.35 7.20 15.31
N THR A 58 5.30 5.96 15.81
CA THR A 58 5.37 4.74 14.99
C THR A 58 3.98 4.35 14.48
N PHE A 59 3.91 4.08 13.18
CA PHE A 59 2.72 3.61 12.47
C PHE A 59 3.00 2.23 11.89
N TRP A 60 2.00 1.34 11.87
CA TRP A 60 2.02 0.22 10.96
C TRP A 60 1.61 0.71 9.56
N ILE A 61 2.53 0.66 8.60
CA ILE A 61 2.29 1.26 7.29
C ILE A 61 1.68 0.31 6.27
N ALA A 62 1.53 -0.97 6.64
CA ALA A 62 0.93 -1.99 5.80
C ALA A 62 1.48 -1.91 4.36
N SER A 63 0.59 -1.86 3.35
CA SER A 63 0.96 -1.89 1.93
C SER A 63 1.82 -0.74 1.41
N CYS A 64 2.07 0.33 2.16
CA CYS A 64 3.13 1.28 1.82
C CYS A 64 4.52 0.59 1.74
N THR A 65 4.69 -0.54 2.46
CA THR A 65 5.88 -1.40 2.41
C THR A 65 6.23 -1.83 0.98
N LYS A 66 5.22 -1.99 0.11
CA LYS A 66 5.41 -2.48 -1.26
C LYS A 66 6.35 -1.60 -2.10
N LEU A 67 6.35 -0.29 -1.87
CA LEU A 67 7.29 0.61 -2.56
C LEU A 67 8.75 0.28 -2.21
N LEU A 68 9.03 0.06 -0.92
CA LEU A 68 10.37 -0.28 -0.44
C LEU A 68 10.83 -1.65 -0.96
N THR A 69 9.91 -2.61 -1.03
CA THR A 69 10.19 -3.93 -1.60
C THR A 69 10.42 -3.86 -3.11
N ALA A 70 9.65 -3.05 -3.84
CA ALA A 70 9.88 -2.81 -5.26
C ALA A 70 11.25 -2.17 -5.52
N ILE A 71 11.64 -1.16 -4.74
CA ILE A 71 12.97 -0.55 -4.79
C ILE A 71 14.05 -1.62 -4.55
N SER A 72 13.90 -2.46 -3.52
CA SER A 72 14.86 -3.52 -3.18
C SER A 72 15.02 -4.54 -4.32
N ALA A 73 13.92 -4.93 -4.96
CA ALA A 73 13.97 -5.83 -6.10
C ALA A 73 14.62 -5.18 -7.33
N LEU A 74 14.31 -3.91 -7.60
CA LEU A 74 14.89 -3.15 -8.71
C LEU A 74 16.40 -2.90 -8.52
N GLN A 75 16.91 -2.79 -7.29
CA GLN A 75 18.35 -2.75 -7.03
C GLN A 75 19.06 -4.03 -7.53
N TYR A 76 18.42 -5.18 -7.49
CA TYR A 76 18.97 -6.41 -8.06
C TYR A 76 18.84 -6.50 -9.58
N VAL A 77 17.80 -5.90 -10.15
CA VAL A 77 17.68 -5.72 -11.60
C VAL A 77 18.82 -4.84 -12.13
N GLU A 78 19.11 -3.72 -11.46
CA GLU A 78 20.22 -2.83 -11.79
C GLU A 78 21.60 -3.50 -11.75
N ARG A 79 21.79 -4.45 -10.83
CA ARG A 79 23.02 -5.22 -10.68
C ARG A 79 23.13 -6.35 -11.71
N GLY A 80 22.11 -6.57 -12.54
CA GLY A 80 22.03 -7.69 -13.48
C GLY A 80 21.94 -9.06 -12.82
N SER A 81 21.56 -9.12 -11.53
CA SER A 81 21.45 -10.38 -10.78
C SER A 81 20.15 -11.13 -11.06
N VAL A 82 19.13 -10.40 -11.51
CA VAL A 82 17.83 -10.92 -11.92
C VAL A 82 17.29 -10.07 -13.06
N ASP A 83 16.72 -10.71 -14.08
CA ASP A 83 15.99 -10.01 -15.14
C ASP A 83 14.50 -9.88 -14.77
N LEU A 84 13.84 -8.80 -15.19
CA LEU A 84 12.41 -8.60 -14.89
C LEU A 84 11.53 -9.69 -15.50
N ASP A 85 11.94 -10.27 -16.61
CA ASP A 85 11.16 -11.17 -17.44
C ASP A 85 11.69 -12.61 -17.45
N GLU A 86 12.78 -12.94 -16.74
CA GLU A 86 13.19 -14.34 -16.58
C GLU A 86 12.24 -15.15 -15.68
N ASP A 87 12.36 -16.48 -15.72
CA ASP A 87 11.59 -17.37 -14.84
C ASP A 87 12.09 -17.25 -13.40
N ILE A 88 11.27 -16.65 -12.55
CA ILE A 88 11.62 -16.34 -11.17
C ILE A 88 11.55 -17.57 -10.25
N THR A 89 10.95 -18.68 -10.70
CA THR A 89 10.84 -19.93 -9.91
C THR A 89 12.20 -20.62 -9.72
N ARG A 90 13.21 -20.23 -10.50
CA ARG A 90 14.63 -20.55 -10.22
C ARG A 90 15.13 -19.95 -8.91
N ILE A 91 14.46 -18.94 -8.37
CA ILE A 91 14.76 -18.30 -7.09
C ILE A 91 13.69 -18.69 -6.07
N ILE A 92 12.40 -18.52 -6.39
CA ILE A 92 11.27 -18.90 -5.51
C ILE A 92 10.76 -20.30 -5.82
N HIS A 93 11.53 -21.31 -5.39
CA HIS A 93 11.30 -22.72 -5.74
C HIS A 93 9.94 -23.29 -5.35
N GLU A 94 9.28 -22.72 -4.34
CA GLU A 94 7.92 -23.08 -3.93
C GLU A 94 6.94 -22.99 -5.10
N TRP A 95 7.18 -22.07 -6.04
CA TRP A 95 6.33 -21.82 -7.19
C TRP A 95 6.81 -22.53 -8.46
N LYS A 96 7.68 -23.55 -8.40
CA LYS A 96 8.12 -24.27 -9.63
C LYS A 96 6.97 -25.01 -10.32
N ASP A 97 6.11 -25.65 -9.56
CA ASP A 97 4.95 -26.39 -10.07
C ASP A 97 3.70 -25.50 -10.00
N LEU A 98 3.69 -24.43 -10.81
CA LEU A 98 2.58 -23.48 -10.86
C LEU A 98 1.28 -24.19 -11.28
N GLU A 99 0.25 -24.04 -10.48
CA GLU A 99 -1.11 -24.48 -10.79
C GLU A 99 -2.06 -23.30 -10.91
N VAL A 100 -3.05 -23.41 -11.79
CA VAL A 100 -4.14 -22.45 -11.98
C VAL A 100 -5.46 -23.14 -11.62
N LEU A 101 -6.25 -22.50 -10.75
CA LEU A 101 -7.59 -22.94 -10.39
C LEU A 101 -8.57 -22.64 -11.53
N GLU A 102 -9.18 -23.66 -12.12
CA GLU A 102 -10.16 -23.51 -13.22
C GLU A 102 -11.60 -23.55 -12.73
N GLY A 103 -11.83 -24.08 -11.54
CA GLY A 103 -13.17 -24.18 -10.96
C GLY A 103 -13.25 -25.29 -9.94
N PHE A 104 -14.46 -25.84 -9.82
CA PHE A 104 -14.76 -26.96 -8.94
C PHE A 104 -15.64 -27.95 -9.69
N ASP A 105 -15.46 -29.24 -9.44
CA ASP A 105 -16.35 -30.29 -9.96
C ASP A 105 -17.69 -30.32 -9.22
N ASP A 106 -18.56 -31.25 -9.62
CA ASP A 106 -19.90 -31.43 -9.02
C ASP A 106 -19.85 -31.82 -7.54
N ASP A 107 -18.76 -32.46 -7.10
CA ASP A 107 -18.50 -32.81 -5.69
C ASP A 107 -17.89 -31.64 -4.90
N GLY A 108 -17.64 -30.50 -5.55
CA GLY A 108 -17.04 -29.32 -4.94
C GLY A 108 -15.53 -29.41 -4.74
N LYS A 109 -14.85 -30.37 -5.36
CA LYS A 109 -13.38 -30.46 -5.35
C LYS A 109 -12.78 -29.48 -6.36
N PRO A 110 -11.65 -28.83 -6.05
CA PRO A 110 -11.02 -27.89 -6.97
C PRO A 110 -10.46 -28.60 -8.20
N ILE A 111 -10.74 -28.03 -9.37
CA ILE A 111 -10.12 -28.42 -10.64
C ILE A 111 -8.94 -27.50 -10.87
N VAL A 112 -7.73 -28.06 -10.87
CA VAL A 112 -6.49 -27.34 -11.11
C VAL A 112 -5.80 -27.88 -12.35
N ARG A 113 -5.06 -27.01 -13.03
CA ARG A 113 -4.16 -27.41 -14.12
C ARG A 113 -2.80 -26.76 -13.96
N LYS A 114 -1.78 -27.34 -14.57
CA LYS A 114 -0.47 -26.69 -14.67
C LYS A 114 -0.57 -25.38 -15.45
N ALA A 115 0.13 -24.36 -14.95
CA ALA A 115 0.35 -23.12 -15.69
C ALA A 115 1.22 -23.39 -16.92
N LYS A 116 1.01 -22.59 -17.96
CA LYS A 116 1.74 -22.67 -19.24
C LYS A 116 2.72 -21.51 -19.40
N THR A 117 2.53 -20.42 -18.65
CA THR A 117 3.44 -19.27 -18.67
C THR A 117 4.40 -19.30 -17.49
N LYS A 118 5.56 -18.66 -17.66
CA LYS A 118 6.52 -18.45 -16.57
C LYS A 118 6.01 -17.38 -15.60
N LEU A 119 6.24 -17.58 -14.31
CA LEU A 119 6.16 -16.51 -13.34
C LEU A 119 7.45 -15.68 -13.41
N THR A 120 7.33 -14.35 -13.40
CA THR A 120 8.48 -13.43 -13.53
C THR A 120 8.49 -12.41 -12.39
N LEU A 121 9.62 -11.75 -12.18
CA LEU A 121 9.70 -10.65 -11.20
C LEU A 121 8.75 -9.50 -11.59
N ARG A 122 8.62 -9.18 -12.89
CA ARG A 122 7.64 -8.21 -13.39
C ARG A 122 6.22 -8.58 -12.98
N HIS A 123 5.84 -9.86 -13.07
CA HIS A 123 4.52 -10.31 -12.63
C HIS A 123 4.30 -10.09 -11.14
N LEU A 124 5.33 -10.33 -10.32
CA LEU A 124 5.25 -10.10 -8.89
C LEU A 124 5.06 -8.61 -8.56
N LEU A 125 5.88 -7.74 -9.14
CA LEU A 125 5.87 -6.29 -8.86
C LEU A 125 4.62 -5.56 -9.37
N THR A 126 3.84 -6.19 -10.26
CA THR A 126 2.69 -5.57 -10.94
C THR A 126 1.34 -6.19 -10.58
N HIS A 127 1.31 -7.17 -9.67
CA HIS A 127 0.08 -7.91 -9.31
C HIS A 127 -0.56 -8.65 -10.49
N THR A 128 0.28 -9.17 -11.39
CA THR A 128 -0.14 -9.95 -12.57
C THR A 128 0.32 -11.41 -12.50
N SER A 129 0.74 -11.87 -11.31
CA SER A 129 1.22 -13.24 -11.06
C SER A 129 0.12 -14.31 -11.06
N GLY A 130 -1.15 -13.92 -10.86
CA GLY A 130 -2.24 -14.85 -10.59
C GLY A 130 -2.43 -15.18 -9.11
N MET A 131 -1.50 -14.80 -8.24
CA MET A 131 -1.67 -14.95 -6.78
C MET A 131 -2.84 -14.10 -6.28
N CYS A 132 -3.42 -14.45 -5.13
CA CYS A 132 -4.46 -13.64 -4.50
C CYS A 132 -4.36 -13.68 -2.98
N TYR A 133 -4.90 -12.64 -2.33
CA TYR A 133 -5.14 -12.69 -0.90
C TYR A 133 -6.43 -13.47 -0.61
N GLN A 134 -6.38 -14.43 0.33
CA GLN A 134 -7.53 -15.28 0.69
C GLN A 134 -8.80 -14.51 1.03
N TYR A 135 -8.65 -13.33 1.64
CA TYR A 135 -9.76 -12.48 2.08
C TYR A 135 -10.26 -11.52 1.00
N MET A 136 -9.60 -11.43 -0.16
CA MET A 136 -9.97 -10.51 -1.25
C MET A 136 -10.73 -11.18 -2.38
N ASN A 137 -10.54 -12.48 -2.60
CA ASN A 137 -11.25 -13.21 -3.64
C ASN A 137 -12.20 -14.27 -3.04
N PRO A 138 -13.52 -14.21 -3.32
CA PRO A 138 -14.51 -15.10 -2.72
C PRO A 138 -14.32 -16.59 -3.09
N ILE A 139 -13.51 -16.89 -4.10
CA ILE A 139 -13.17 -18.27 -4.47
C ILE A 139 -12.28 -18.95 -3.43
N MET A 140 -11.46 -18.17 -2.70
CA MET A 140 -10.45 -18.72 -1.80
C MET A 140 -11.03 -19.37 -0.55
N PRO A 141 -12.03 -18.78 0.14
CA PRO A 141 -12.73 -19.49 1.22
C PRO A 141 -13.37 -20.81 0.76
N LYS A 142 -13.85 -20.90 -0.49
CA LYS A 142 -14.37 -22.15 -1.06
C LYS A 142 -13.24 -23.17 -1.25
N TYR A 143 -12.12 -22.75 -1.85
CA TYR A 143 -10.94 -23.59 -2.03
C TYR A 143 -10.42 -24.14 -0.69
N GLN A 144 -10.28 -23.29 0.33
CA GLN A 144 -9.80 -23.70 1.65
C GLN A 144 -10.71 -24.75 2.30
N ARG A 145 -12.03 -24.57 2.22
CA ARG A 145 -12.98 -25.57 2.75
C ARG A 145 -12.89 -26.89 1.99
N ALA A 146 -12.80 -26.85 0.66
CA ALA A 146 -12.70 -28.06 -0.17
C ALA A 146 -11.42 -28.86 0.11
N MET A 147 -10.32 -28.16 0.43
CA MET A 147 -9.02 -28.76 0.72
C MET A 147 -8.77 -29.04 2.22
N GLY A 148 -9.73 -28.72 3.10
CA GLY A 148 -9.57 -28.89 4.54
C GLY A 148 -8.46 -28.02 5.16
N LEU A 149 -8.16 -26.87 4.55
CA LEU A 149 -7.07 -25.99 4.97
C LEU A 149 -7.50 -25.08 6.14
N PRO A 150 -6.59 -24.77 7.08
CA PRO A 150 -6.91 -23.89 8.19
C PRO A 150 -7.11 -22.45 7.72
N ASN A 151 -7.78 -21.64 8.55
CA ASN A 151 -7.83 -20.20 8.37
C ASN A 151 -6.48 -19.59 8.79
N THR A 152 -5.68 -19.13 7.82
CA THR A 152 -4.35 -18.56 8.04
C THR A 152 -4.34 -17.01 8.03
N SER A 153 -5.45 -16.40 8.45
CA SER A 153 -5.56 -14.94 8.59
C SER A 153 -4.68 -14.35 9.70
N GLY A 154 -4.24 -15.20 10.65
CA GLY A 154 -3.31 -14.89 11.72
C GLY A 154 -1.90 -14.57 11.24
N ASN A 155 -1.07 -14.07 12.16
CA ASN A 155 0.29 -13.59 11.88
C ASN A 155 1.38 -14.62 12.24
N GLU A 156 0.99 -15.67 12.95
CA GLU A 156 1.80 -16.82 13.35
C GLU A 156 2.16 -17.73 12.16
N PHE A 157 1.41 -17.65 11.07
CA PHE A 157 1.63 -18.45 9.87
C PHE A 157 2.73 -17.87 8.98
N THR A 158 3.52 -18.76 8.39
CA THR A 158 4.55 -18.44 7.40
C THR A 158 3.94 -17.86 6.12
N LEU A 159 4.78 -17.24 5.28
CA LEU A 159 4.32 -16.72 3.99
C LEU A 159 3.66 -17.80 3.13
N ALA A 160 4.26 -18.99 3.05
CA ALA A 160 3.75 -20.08 2.23
C ALA A 160 2.38 -20.57 2.73
N GLU A 161 2.22 -20.81 4.03
CA GLU A 161 0.93 -21.22 4.63
C GLU A 161 -0.21 -20.21 4.39
N ARG A 162 0.15 -18.93 4.21
CA ARG A 162 -0.80 -17.85 3.97
C ARG A 162 -1.09 -17.56 2.51
N THR A 163 -0.24 -17.99 1.58
CA THR A 163 -0.27 -17.44 0.22
C THR A 163 -0.01 -18.45 -0.89
N HIS A 164 0.49 -19.65 -0.57
CA HIS A 164 0.81 -20.66 -1.55
C HIS A 164 -0.42 -21.50 -1.88
N TYR A 165 -1.27 -20.93 -2.74
CA TYR A 165 -2.46 -21.56 -3.31
C TYR A 165 -2.38 -21.54 -4.84
N PRO A 166 -3.19 -22.34 -5.55
CA PRO A 166 -3.31 -22.24 -6.99
C PRO A 166 -3.62 -20.81 -7.43
N LEU A 167 -3.01 -20.40 -8.53
CA LEU A 167 -3.21 -19.09 -9.15
C LEU A 167 -4.64 -18.97 -9.67
N LEU A 168 -5.17 -17.75 -9.67
CA LEU A 168 -6.49 -17.45 -10.26
C LEU A 168 -6.48 -17.41 -11.79
N PHE A 169 -5.31 -17.14 -12.37
CA PHE A 169 -5.09 -17.03 -13.81
C PHE A 169 -3.62 -17.25 -14.13
N GLU A 170 -3.30 -17.45 -15.41
CA GLU A 170 -1.92 -17.59 -15.89
C GLU A 170 -1.11 -16.32 -15.61
N PRO A 171 0.12 -16.41 -15.10
CA PRO A 171 0.98 -15.24 -14.94
C PRO A 171 1.03 -14.40 -16.23
N GLY A 172 0.75 -13.10 -16.10
CA GLY A 172 0.74 -12.13 -17.18
C GLY A 172 -0.58 -12.01 -17.97
N THR A 173 -1.63 -12.78 -17.64
CA THR A 173 -2.91 -12.75 -18.38
C THR A 173 -4.06 -12.05 -17.64
N GLY A 174 -3.83 -11.56 -16.43
CA GLY A 174 -4.83 -10.93 -15.58
C GLY A 174 -4.20 -10.02 -14.53
N TRP A 175 -5.04 -9.42 -13.67
CA TRP A 175 -4.60 -8.56 -12.57
C TRP A 175 -5.41 -8.87 -11.30
N GLU A 176 -4.73 -9.10 -10.18
CA GLU A 176 -5.33 -9.31 -8.86
C GLU A 176 -4.39 -8.81 -7.76
N TYR A 177 -4.90 -7.95 -6.88
CA TYR A 177 -4.10 -7.42 -5.78
C TYR A 177 -3.79 -8.55 -4.78
N SER A 178 -2.50 -8.72 -4.48
CA SER A 178 -2.00 -10.03 -4.06
C SER A 178 -0.75 -9.96 -3.17
N PRO A 179 -0.38 -11.07 -2.51
CA PRO A 179 0.87 -11.20 -1.75
C PRO A 179 2.13 -11.26 -2.63
N SER A 180 2.03 -10.89 -3.91
CA SER A 180 3.15 -10.96 -4.85
C SER A 180 4.39 -10.20 -4.41
N LEU A 181 4.22 -9.07 -3.72
CA LEU A 181 5.35 -8.30 -3.17
C LEU A 181 5.98 -8.96 -1.94
N ASP A 182 5.26 -9.80 -1.20
CA ASP A 182 5.88 -10.62 -0.16
C ASP A 182 6.87 -11.63 -0.79
N TRP A 183 6.49 -12.24 -1.91
CA TRP A 183 7.36 -13.13 -2.68
C TRP A 183 8.50 -12.40 -3.41
N ALA A 184 8.29 -11.17 -3.85
CA ALA A 184 9.39 -10.32 -4.33
C ALA A 184 10.40 -10.02 -3.20
N GLY A 185 9.93 -9.89 -1.96
CA GLY A 185 10.79 -9.86 -0.77
C GLY A 185 11.64 -11.12 -0.63
N VAL A 186 11.06 -12.32 -0.80
CA VAL A 186 11.80 -13.59 -0.77
C VAL A 186 12.85 -13.67 -1.89
N VAL A 187 12.56 -13.12 -3.08
CA VAL A 187 13.56 -13.01 -4.16
C VAL A 187 14.77 -12.21 -3.69
N VAL A 188 14.53 -11.04 -3.07
CA VAL A 188 15.60 -10.21 -2.50
C VAL A 188 16.39 -10.97 -1.44
N GLU A 189 15.71 -11.66 -0.51
CA GLU A 189 16.36 -12.45 0.54
C GLU A 189 17.27 -13.55 -0.02
N ARG A 190 16.82 -14.25 -1.07
CA ARG A 190 17.60 -15.34 -1.68
C ARG A 190 18.77 -14.84 -2.50
N LEU A 191 18.63 -13.70 -3.17
CA LEU A 191 19.72 -13.06 -3.91
C LEU A 191 20.76 -12.41 -2.99
N SER A 192 20.34 -11.94 -1.81
CA SER A 192 21.23 -11.32 -0.82
C SER A 192 21.84 -12.31 0.17
N SER A 193 21.20 -13.46 0.40
CA SER A 193 21.45 -14.32 1.57
C SER A 193 21.27 -13.59 2.90
N GLN A 194 20.43 -12.56 2.94
CA GLN A 194 20.07 -11.76 4.12
C GLN A 194 18.56 -11.81 4.34
N ARG A 195 18.11 -11.55 5.57
CA ARG A 195 16.67 -11.29 5.78
C ARG A 195 16.29 -9.95 5.14
N LEU A 196 15.03 -9.78 4.74
CA LEU A 196 14.60 -8.55 4.06
C LEU A 196 14.78 -7.31 4.94
N GLN A 197 14.60 -7.44 6.26
CA GLN A 197 14.93 -6.42 7.25
C GLN A 197 16.39 -5.95 7.15
N GLU A 198 17.33 -6.89 7.09
CA GLU A 198 18.77 -6.60 7.05
C GLU A 198 19.14 -5.91 5.74
N TYR A 199 18.64 -6.45 4.62
CA TYR A 199 18.85 -5.88 3.30
C TYR A 199 18.32 -4.45 3.21
N MET A 200 17.06 -4.21 3.61
CA MET A 200 16.48 -2.86 3.58
C MET A 200 17.17 -1.93 4.58
N SER A 201 17.58 -2.43 5.75
CA SER A 201 18.39 -1.66 6.69
C SER A 201 19.69 -1.16 6.05
N GLU A 202 20.36 -2.00 5.26
CA GLU A 202 21.62 -1.67 4.60
C GLU A 202 21.47 -0.78 3.36
N HIS A 203 20.47 -1.03 2.53
CA HIS A 203 20.36 -0.44 1.20
C HIS A 203 19.28 0.63 1.05
N ILE A 204 18.46 0.86 2.08
CA ILE A 204 17.42 1.90 2.08
C ILE A 204 17.49 2.71 3.38
N PHE A 205 17.39 2.07 4.54
CA PHE A 205 17.16 2.79 5.80
C PHE A 205 18.40 3.55 6.23
N ARG A 206 19.56 2.89 6.37
CA ARG A 206 20.80 3.54 6.80
C ARG A 206 21.27 4.62 5.80
N PRO A 207 21.26 4.40 4.48
CA PRO A 207 21.62 5.45 3.50
C PRO A 207 20.76 6.72 3.62
N LEU A 208 19.50 6.57 4.00
CA LEU A 208 18.58 7.70 4.19
C LEU A 208 18.46 8.17 5.65
N GLY A 209 19.18 7.56 6.60
CA GLY A 209 19.06 7.87 8.02
C GLY A 209 17.66 7.58 8.60
N MET A 210 17.01 6.50 8.16
CA MET A 210 15.72 6.03 8.66
C MET A 210 15.89 5.13 9.89
N ASN A 211 16.15 5.74 11.05
CA ASN A 211 16.51 5.01 12.26
C ASN A 211 15.30 4.38 12.97
N SER A 212 14.08 4.82 12.65
CA SER A 212 12.84 4.39 13.31
C SER A 212 11.95 3.60 12.36
N THR A 213 12.55 2.62 11.66
CA THR A 213 11.89 1.75 10.68
C THR A 213 12.28 0.28 10.89
N THR A 214 11.31 -0.64 10.93
CA THR A 214 11.55 -2.08 11.14
C THR A 214 10.37 -2.97 10.73
N PHE A 215 10.64 -4.19 10.26
CA PHE A 215 9.70 -5.32 10.21
C PHE A 215 9.53 -6.00 11.57
N ARG A 216 10.54 -5.90 12.44
CA ARG A 216 10.65 -6.62 13.71
C ARG A 216 10.46 -5.67 14.89
N ILE A 217 9.24 -5.17 15.05
CA ILE A 217 8.92 -4.16 16.08
C ILE A 217 9.21 -4.66 17.51
N LYS A 218 9.03 -5.96 17.76
CA LYS A 218 9.31 -6.60 19.08
C LYS A 218 10.79 -6.53 19.48
N ASP A 219 11.69 -6.42 18.51
CA ASP A 219 13.13 -6.34 18.74
C ASP A 219 13.60 -4.88 18.89
N ARG A 220 12.68 -3.91 18.75
CA ARG A 220 12.97 -2.46 18.72
C ARG A 220 12.07 -1.71 19.69
N LYS A 221 12.37 -1.83 20.98
CA LYS A 221 11.61 -1.17 22.06
C LYS A 221 11.45 0.35 21.84
N ASP A 222 12.47 1.01 21.31
CA ASP A 222 12.45 2.45 21.01
C ASP A 222 11.44 2.84 19.91
N ILE A 223 11.14 1.92 18.99
CA ILE A 223 10.09 2.05 17.96
C ILE A 223 8.74 1.61 18.54
N GLN A 224 8.72 0.49 19.27
CA GLN A 224 7.52 -0.08 19.87
C GLN A 224 6.85 0.86 20.88
N ASP A 225 7.63 1.52 21.74
CA ASP A 225 7.12 2.46 22.75
C ASP A 225 6.44 3.69 22.14
N LYS A 226 6.62 3.93 20.84
CA LYS A 226 6.02 5.04 20.09
C LYS A 226 4.87 4.59 19.18
N LEU A 227 4.52 3.30 19.20
CA LEU A 227 3.44 2.74 18.38
C LEU A 227 2.09 3.31 18.81
N ILE A 228 1.40 3.93 17.85
CA ILE A 228 0.07 4.50 18.09
C ILE A 228 -1.02 3.45 17.88
N GLY A 229 -2.19 3.70 18.47
CA GLY A 229 -3.33 2.80 18.35
C GLY A 229 -3.95 2.82 16.96
N ILE A 230 -4.24 1.64 16.41
CA ILE A 230 -5.16 1.52 15.28
C ILE A 230 -6.58 1.58 15.79
N LEU A 231 -7.40 2.42 15.21
CA LEU A 231 -8.83 2.49 15.52
C LEU A 231 -9.63 1.79 14.42
N ALA A 232 -10.79 1.26 14.78
CA ALA A 232 -11.76 0.71 13.85
C ALA A 232 -13.08 1.47 13.96
N ARG A 233 -13.87 1.47 12.88
CA ARG A 233 -15.29 1.84 12.97
C ARG A 233 -16.13 0.66 13.45
N GLU A 234 -17.08 0.92 14.34
CA GLU A 234 -18.18 -0.01 14.67
C GLU A 234 -19.19 -0.14 13.51
N THR A 235 -18.74 -0.25 12.26
CA THR A 235 -19.63 -0.52 11.13
C THR A 235 -19.53 -1.96 10.66
N PRO A 236 -20.66 -2.59 10.27
CA PRO A 236 -20.61 -3.83 9.52
C PRO A 236 -19.72 -3.67 8.28
N ALA A 237 -18.99 -4.72 7.91
CA ALA A 237 -18.18 -4.72 6.70
C ALA A 237 -19.02 -4.37 5.45
N ASN A 238 -18.44 -3.60 4.54
CA ASN A 238 -18.99 -3.24 3.21
C ASN A 238 -20.16 -2.24 3.17
N GLN A 239 -20.39 -1.42 4.20
CA GLN A 239 -21.32 -0.28 4.09
C GLN A 239 -20.57 1.05 4.01
N ASP A 240 -20.93 1.88 3.02
CA ASP A 240 -20.44 3.26 2.93
C ASP A 240 -21.08 4.09 4.05
N VAL A 241 -20.27 4.84 4.80
CA VAL A 241 -20.77 5.77 5.81
C VAL A 241 -20.41 7.19 5.42
N LYS A 242 -21.38 7.90 4.81
CA LYS A 242 -21.17 9.27 4.31
C LYS A 242 -21.62 10.38 5.27
N ALA A 243 -22.71 10.21 6.03
CA ALA A 243 -23.34 11.32 6.74
C ALA A 243 -23.05 11.40 8.24
N LYS A 244 -22.84 10.25 8.90
CA LYS A 244 -22.49 10.15 10.32
C LYS A 244 -21.56 8.95 10.52
N PRO A 245 -20.23 9.15 10.54
CA PRO A 245 -19.31 8.06 10.79
C PRO A 245 -19.70 7.33 12.08
N ALA A 246 -19.67 5.99 12.04
CA ALA A 246 -19.81 5.22 13.26
C ALA A 246 -18.67 5.52 14.24
N LYS A 247 -18.93 5.24 15.51
CA LYS A 247 -18.00 5.50 16.61
C LYS A 247 -16.66 4.80 16.34
N LEU A 248 -15.59 5.51 16.68
CA LEU A 248 -14.25 4.92 16.73
C LEU A 248 -14.13 4.04 17.96
N VAL A 249 -13.61 2.85 17.76
CA VAL A 249 -13.31 1.90 18.83
C VAL A 249 -11.88 1.40 18.71
N PRO A 250 -11.27 0.98 19.83
CA PRO A 250 -10.10 0.12 19.79
C PRO A 250 -10.39 -1.09 18.89
N PRO A 251 -9.40 -1.62 18.18
CA PRO A 251 -9.63 -2.67 17.21
C PRO A 251 -10.00 -3.97 17.96
N THR A 252 -11.15 -4.56 17.64
CA THR A 252 -11.54 -5.85 18.20
C THR A 252 -10.80 -6.95 17.43
N ALA A 253 -9.93 -7.69 18.12
CA ALA A 253 -9.28 -8.95 17.68
C ALA A 253 -8.41 -8.93 16.40
N PHE A 254 -8.26 -7.82 15.67
CA PHE A 254 -7.35 -7.76 14.53
C PHE A 254 -5.94 -7.30 14.95
N ARG A 255 -5.00 -8.27 15.00
CA ARG A 255 -3.54 -8.06 14.98
C ARG A 255 -3.02 -7.01 15.98
N THR A 256 -2.81 -7.42 17.23
CA THR A 256 -2.42 -6.54 18.35
C THR A 256 -1.20 -5.64 18.09
N ASP A 257 -0.24 -6.09 17.29
CA ASP A 257 0.95 -5.31 16.91
C ASP A 257 1.26 -5.34 15.41
N ASN A 258 0.40 -5.95 14.59
CA ASN A 258 0.59 -6.15 13.15
C ASN A 258 1.98 -6.69 12.73
N SER A 259 2.66 -7.43 13.61
CA SER A 259 3.93 -8.11 13.32
C SER A 259 3.69 -9.44 12.61
N PHE A 260 4.64 -9.88 11.78
CA PHE A 260 4.60 -11.19 11.11
C PHE A 260 5.79 -12.04 11.56
N VAL A 261 5.67 -13.37 11.51
CA VAL A 261 6.80 -14.28 11.80
C VAL A 261 7.92 -14.20 10.74
N TYR A 262 7.62 -13.64 9.57
CA TYR A 262 8.55 -13.39 8.47
C TYR A 262 8.60 -11.88 8.11
N ASP A 263 9.59 -11.45 7.33
CA ASP A 263 9.67 -10.06 6.88
C ASP A 263 8.70 -9.85 5.70
N ALA A 264 7.46 -9.49 6.01
CA ALA A 264 6.38 -9.41 5.03
C ALA A 264 6.56 -8.23 4.05
N GLY A 265 7.27 -8.43 2.94
CA GLY A 265 7.52 -7.42 1.91
C GLY A 265 6.27 -6.79 1.28
N GLY A 266 5.09 -7.37 1.49
CA GLY A 266 3.81 -6.82 1.09
C GLY A 266 3.17 -5.89 2.13
N GLY A 267 3.60 -5.91 3.39
CA GLY A 267 2.96 -5.08 4.42
C GLY A 267 3.47 -5.14 5.86
N GLY A 268 4.70 -5.57 6.12
CA GLY A 268 5.20 -5.84 7.47
C GLY A 268 5.91 -4.69 8.18
N ILE A 269 6.15 -3.55 7.53
CA ILE A 269 6.96 -2.48 8.12
C ILE A 269 6.15 -1.64 9.11
N HIS A 270 6.79 -1.36 10.23
CA HIS A 270 6.48 -0.27 11.16
C HIS A 270 7.51 0.85 10.98
N LEU A 271 7.05 2.08 10.87
CA LEU A 271 7.93 3.24 10.77
C LEU A 271 7.29 4.53 11.27
N VAL A 272 8.10 5.57 11.39
CA VAL A 272 7.65 6.95 11.60
C VAL A 272 7.42 7.66 10.26
N PRO A 273 6.32 8.43 10.07
CA PRO A 273 6.05 9.15 8.82
C PRO A 273 7.25 9.99 8.31
N SER A 274 8.04 10.56 9.23
CA SER A 274 9.25 11.32 8.91
C SER A 274 10.35 10.50 8.23
N ASP A 275 10.39 9.18 8.41
CA ASP A 275 11.31 8.29 7.70
C ASP A 275 10.78 7.96 6.31
N TYR A 276 9.46 7.75 6.15
CA TYR A 276 8.88 7.38 4.85
C TYR A 276 9.07 8.47 3.79
N VAL A 277 8.88 9.74 4.17
CA VAL A 277 9.06 10.86 3.24
C VAL A 277 10.50 11.05 2.78
N LYS A 278 11.50 10.51 3.49
CA LYS A 278 12.90 10.50 3.01
C LYS A 278 13.07 9.61 1.79
N VAL A 279 12.36 8.48 1.73
CA VAL A 279 12.31 7.60 0.54
C VAL A 279 11.66 8.36 -0.61
N LEU A 280 10.50 8.98 -0.38
CA LEU A 280 9.80 9.75 -1.41
C LEU A 280 10.69 10.90 -1.92
N GLN A 281 11.36 11.61 -1.02
CA GLN A 281 12.27 12.70 -1.38
C GLN A 281 13.46 12.22 -2.22
N SER A 282 14.15 11.13 -1.83
CA SER A 282 15.30 10.62 -2.58
C SER A 282 14.91 10.20 -4.01
N ILE A 283 13.76 9.50 -4.16
CA ILE A 283 13.21 9.14 -5.47
C ILE A 283 12.85 10.38 -6.30
N MET A 284 12.20 11.37 -5.68
CA MET A 284 11.82 12.62 -6.34
C MET A 284 13.01 13.47 -6.77
N LYS A 285 14.07 13.50 -5.94
CA LYS A 285 15.34 14.15 -6.24
C LYS A 285 16.14 13.39 -7.30
N ASN A 286 15.85 12.10 -7.47
CA ASN A 286 16.58 11.19 -8.35
C ASN A 286 18.09 11.22 -8.08
N ASP A 287 18.47 11.14 -6.80
CA ASP A 287 19.82 11.43 -6.31
C ASP A 287 20.80 10.25 -6.40
N GLY A 288 20.36 9.11 -6.94
CA GLY A 288 21.21 7.93 -7.08
C GLY A 288 21.46 7.16 -5.78
N ILE A 289 20.88 7.57 -4.65
CA ILE A 289 21.10 6.89 -3.35
C ILE A 289 20.42 5.52 -3.33
N LEU A 290 19.17 5.44 -3.80
CA LEU A 290 18.39 4.20 -3.77
C LEU A 290 18.46 3.40 -5.08
N LEU A 291 18.38 4.11 -6.21
CA LEU A 291 18.28 3.58 -7.56
C LEU A 291 18.97 4.57 -8.51
N LYS A 292 19.50 4.07 -9.63
CA LYS A 292 19.98 4.90 -10.74
C LYS A 292 18.82 5.62 -11.44
N PRO A 293 19.09 6.76 -12.10
CA PRO A 293 18.05 7.54 -12.80
C PRO A 293 17.17 6.74 -13.75
N GLU A 294 17.75 5.88 -14.57
CA GLU A 294 17.04 5.03 -15.53
C GLU A 294 16.10 4.01 -14.86
N THR A 295 16.42 3.57 -13.64
CA THR A 295 15.57 2.63 -12.90
C THR A 295 14.52 3.35 -12.08
N VAL A 296 14.80 4.58 -11.63
CA VAL A 296 13.75 5.48 -11.17
C VAL A 296 12.74 5.69 -12.29
N ASP A 297 13.15 5.86 -13.54
CA ASP A 297 12.20 5.93 -14.66
C ASP A 297 11.35 4.66 -14.81
N LEU A 298 11.96 3.48 -14.65
CA LEU A 298 11.23 2.20 -14.65
C LEU A 298 10.19 2.12 -13.52
N LEU A 299 10.48 2.66 -12.33
CA LEU A 299 9.57 2.67 -11.18
C LEU A 299 8.25 3.42 -11.49
N PHE A 300 8.31 4.47 -12.31
CA PHE A 300 7.14 5.28 -12.72
C PHE A 300 6.54 4.86 -14.06
N ALA A 301 7.12 3.89 -14.77
CA ALA A 301 6.64 3.49 -16.09
C ALA A 301 5.36 2.63 -15.97
N PRO A 302 4.30 2.90 -16.75
CA PRO A 302 3.15 2.01 -16.88
C PRO A 302 3.57 0.60 -17.32
N GLN A 303 3.18 -0.43 -16.57
CA GLN A 303 3.60 -1.81 -16.79
C GLN A 303 2.52 -2.71 -17.38
N LEU A 304 1.23 -2.35 -17.26
CA LEU A 304 0.16 -3.18 -17.78
C LEU A 304 -0.05 -2.92 -19.27
N SER A 305 0.06 -3.98 -20.07
CA SER A 305 -0.34 -3.98 -21.48
C SER A 305 -1.85 -3.80 -21.60
N PRO A 306 -2.39 -3.36 -22.76
CA PRO A 306 -3.83 -3.17 -22.95
C PRO A 306 -4.67 -4.42 -22.61
N SER A 307 -4.16 -5.63 -22.89
CA SER A 307 -4.87 -6.89 -22.65
C SER A 307 -5.00 -7.24 -21.16
N VAL A 308 -4.04 -6.80 -20.33
CA VAL A 308 -4.03 -7.00 -18.87
C VAL A 308 -4.70 -5.83 -18.15
N TRP A 309 -4.45 -4.62 -18.63
CA TRP A 309 -4.93 -3.37 -18.06
C TRP A 309 -6.45 -3.35 -17.86
N ARG A 310 -7.22 -3.94 -18.79
CA ARG A 310 -8.69 -4.05 -18.64
C ARG A 310 -9.11 -4.73 -17.34
N PHE A 311 -8.40 -5.78 -16.90
CA PHE A 311 -8.70 -6.49 -15.65
C PHE A 311 -8.44 -5.61 -14.43
N TYR A 312 -7.39 -4.78 -14.47
CA TYR A 312 -7.13 -3.81 -13.42
C TYR A 312 -8.25 -2.76 -13.34
N ILE A 313 -8.69 -2.22 -14.47
CA ILE A 313 -9.80 -1.25 -14.51
C ILE A 313 -11.10 -1.87 -14.02
N ASP A 314 -11.42 -3.09 -14.45
CA ASP A 314 -12.59 -3.81 -13.99
C ASP A 314 -12.51 -4.07 -12.48
N ALA A 315 -11.34 -4.50 -11.98
CA ALA A 315 -11.12 -4.70 -10.55
C ALA A 315 -11.29 -3.40 -9.74
N LEU A 316 -10.93 -2.24 -10.30
CA LEU A 316 -11.11 -0.95 -9.65
C LEU A 316 -12.58 -0.49 -9.68
N LYS A 317 -13.25 -0.55 -10.84
CA LYS A 317 -14.63 -0.10 -11.01
C LYS A 317 -15.64 -0.98 -10.27
N ASN A 318 -15.39 -2.29 -10.23
CA ASN A 318 -16.29 -3.28 -9.65
C ASN A 318 -16.07 -3.52 -8.15
N LYS A 319 -15.27 -2.69 -7.45
CA LYS A 319 -15.24 -2.74 -5.98
C LYS A 319 -16.64 -2.50 -5.41
N PRO A 320 -17.02 -3.17 -4.31
CA PRO A 320 -18.43 -3.25 -3.90
C PRO A 320 -18.99 -1.94 -3.34
N ASN A 321 -18.14 -1.02 -2.88
CA ASN A 321 -18.55 0.24 -2.27
C ASN A 321 -17.62 1.39 -2.69
N GLU A 322 -18.05 2.62 -2.44
CA GLU A 322 -17.30 3.82 -2.84
C GLU A 322 -15.99 3.96 -2.07
N GLY A 323 -16.00 3.62 -0.78
CA GLY A 323 -14.80 3.63 0.07
C GLY A 323 -13.64 2.82 -0.52
N LEU A 324 -13.90 1.58 -0.94
CA LEU A 324 -12.90 0.73 -1.57
C LEU A 324 -12.47 1.26 -2.93
N ARG A 325 -13.37 1.85 -3.73
CA ARG A 325 -12.98 2.50 -4.99
C ARG A 325 -12.06 3.68 -4.73
N ALA A 326 -12.36 4.51 -3.71
CA ALA A 326 -11.50 5.61 -3.27
C ALA A 326 -10.14 5.11 -2.75
N GLY A 327 -10.12 4.07 -1.92
CA GLY A 327 -8.88 3.49 -1.39
C GLY A 327 -7.97 2.93 -2.49
N PHE A 328 -8.50 2.06 -3.34
CA PHE A 328 -7.73 1.44 -4.44
C PHE A 328 -7.36 2.42 -5.57
N SER A 329 -8.02 3.56 -5.65
CA SER A 329 -7.64 4.67 -6.53
C SER A 329 -6.80 5.74 -5.85
N THR A 330 -6.41 5.54 -4.58
CA THR A 330 -5.64 6.52 -3.77
C THR A 330 -6.28 7.91 -3.76
N GLY A 331 -7.60 7.95 -3.58
CA GLY A 331 -8.42 9.16 -3.50
C GLY A 331 -8.82 9.76 -4.85
N LEU A 332 -8.41 9.20 -6.00
CA LEU A 332 -8.80 9.73 -7.32
C LEU A 332 -10.29 9.51 -7.63
N TRP A 333 -10.96 8.59 -6.93
CA TRP A 333 -12.40 8.37 -7.07
C TRP A 333 -13.24 9.46 -6.41
N LEU A 334 -12.65 10.23 -5.49
CA LEU A 334 -13.33 11.29 -4.76
C LEU A 334 -13.19 12.59 -5.53
N GLU A 335 -14.32 13.16 -5.93
CA GLU A 335 -14.45 14.43 -6.66
C GLU A 335 -14.85 15.54 -5.68
N ALA A 336 -14.27 16.73 -5.81
CA ALA A 336 -14.79 17.91 -5.13
C ALA A 336 -15.91 18.56 -5.95
N GLU A 337 -16.72 19.41 -5.32
CA GLU A 337 -17.75 20.17 -6.03
C GLU A 337 -17.14 20.97 -7.20
N GLY A 338 -17.67 20.75 -8.40
CA GLY A 338 -17.19 21.38 -9.63
C GLY A 338 -16.00 20.69 -10.31
N GLU A 339 -15.49 19.58 -9.78
CA GLU A 339 -14.47 18.78 -10.48
C GLU A 339 -15.08 17.80 -11.48
N GLU A 340 -14.37 17.59 -12.59
CA GLU A 340 -14.72 16.53 -13.53
C GLU A 340 -14.32 15.17 -12.98
N LYS A 341 -15.21 14.19 -13.20
CA LYS A 341 -14.95 12.79 -12.88
C LYS A 341 -13.73 12.26 -13.60
N VAL A 342 -12.82 11.65 -12.85
CA VAL A 342 -11.66 10.97 -13.43
C VAL A 342 -12.13 9.77 -14.25
N ASP A 343 -11.82 9.78 -15.56
CA ASP A 343 -11.98 8.61 -16.41
C ASP A 343 -10.84 7.62 -16.16
N PHE A 344 -11.04 6.72 -15.20
CA PHE A 344 -10.11 5.61 -14.92
C PHE A 344 -9.82 4.74 -16.14
N GLY A 345 -10.76 4.63 -17.10
CA GLY A 345 -10.57 3.88 -18.34
C GLY A 345 -9.54 4.49 -19.28
N THR A 346 -9.01 5.68 -19.00
CA THR A 346 -7.94 6.26 -19.84
C THR A 346 -6.85 6.96 -19.04
N SER A 347 -7.00 7.08 -17.72
CA SER A 347 -6.18 7.95 -16.89
C SER A 347 -5.30 7.22 -15.88
N VAL A 348 -5.40 5.89 -15.75
CA VAL A 348 -4.56 5.12 -14.81
C VAL A 348 -4.00 3.83 -15.42
N ASN A 349 -2.86 3.40 -14.91
CA ASN A 349 -2.23 2.11 -15.11
C ASN A 349 -1.57 1.68 -13.78
N TRP A 350 -0.84 0.57 -13.78
CA TRP A 350 -0.04 0.12 -12.65
C TRP A 350 1.44 0.15 -13.01
N ALA A 351 2.27 0.69 -12.13
CA ALA A 351 3.72 0.70 -12.24
C ALA A 351 4.36 -0.20 -11.16
N PHE A 352 5.68 -0.21 -11.04
CA PHE A 352 6.30 -0.96 -9.95
C PHE A 352 6.03 -0.28 -8.61
N GLY A 353 5.28 -0.96 -7.74
CA GLY A 353 4.97 -0.49 -6.39
C GLY A 353 3.67 0.32 -6.22
N GLY A 354 2.96 0.68 -7.30
CA GLY A 354 1.70 1.42 -7.16
C GLY A 354 0.97 1.79 -8.45
N LEU A 355 -0.13 2.54 -8.28
CA LEU A 355 -0.94 3.12 -9.34
C LEU A 355 -0.17 4.27 -9.99
N VAL A 356 -0.11 4.29 -11.34
CA VAL A 356 0.45 5.42 -12.10
C VAL A 356 -0.63 6.12 -12.91
N VAL A 357 -0.64 7.44 -12.88
CA VAL A 357 -1.58 8.24 -13.66
C VAL A 357 -1.04 8.45 -15.08
N THR A 358 -1.84 8.16 -16.11
CA THR A 358 -1.43 8.24 -17.53
C THR A 358 -1.86 9.54 -18.22
N LYS A 359 -2.64 10.38 -17.54
CA LYS A 359 -3.10 11.72 -17.97
C LYS A 359 -2.94 12.73 -16.84
N ASN A 360 -3.03 14.02 -17.14
CA ASN A 360 -3.10 15.03 -16.07
C ASN A 360 -4.47 14.95 -15.41
N ILE A 361 -4.51 14.91 -14.08
CA ILE A 361 -5.73 15.08 -13.30
C ILE A 361 -5.84 16.57 -12.93
N PRO A 362 -6.91 17.28 -13.35
CA PRO A 362 -7.09 18.68 -13.02
C PRO A 362 -7.00 18.95 -11.52
N GLY A 363 -6.29 20.01 -11.13
CA GLY A 363 -6.08 20.42 -9.73
C GLY A 363 -5.31 19.42 -8.85
N ARG A 364 -4.78 18.33 -9.44
CA ARG A 364 -4.12 17.22 -8.73
C ARG A 364 -2.93 16.70 -9.56
N ARG A 365 -2.62 15.42 -9.39
CA ARG A 365 -1.53 14.65 -10.00
C ARG A 365 -1.42 14.84 -11.51
N LYS A 366 -0.22 15.17 -11.99
CA LYS A 366 0.11 15.19 -13.42
C LYS A 366 0.40 13.78 -13.94
N LYS A 367 0.43 13.64 -15.27
CA LYS A 367 0.81 12.41 -15.96
C LYS A 367 2.16 11.92 -15.45
N GLY A 368 2.25 10.61 -15.21
CA GLY A 368 3.43 9.94 -14.67
C GLY A 368 3.54 9.99 -13.15
N SER A 369 2.54 10.50 -12.43
CA SER A 369 2.54 10.45 -10.96
C SER A 369 2.28 9.03 -10.46
N LEU A 370 3.04 8.60 -9.45
CA LEU A 370 2.93 7.30 -8.80
C LEU A 370 2.30 7.44 -7.41
N SER A 371 1.38 6.57 -7.05
CA SER A 371 0.74 6.58 -5.74
C SER A 371 0.34 5.18 -5.25
N TRP A 372 0.32 5.01 -3.94
CA TRP A 372 -0.31 3.86 -3.30
C TRP A 372 -0.74 4.20 -1.87
N GLY A 373 -1.07 3.19 -1.08
CA GLY A 373 -1.52 3.37 0.29
C GLY A 373 -1.32 2.15 1.18
N GLY A 374 -1.66 2.34 2.46
CA GLY A 374 -1.63 1.34 3.50
C GLY A 374 -3.04 0.99 3.98
N LEU A 375 -3.22 -0.23 4.49
CA LEU A 375 -4.52 -0.72 4.97
C LEU A 375 -5.17 0.23 6.00
N PRO A 376 -4.45 0.83 6.96
CA PRO A 376 -5.03 1.80 7.89
C PRO A 376 -5.29 3.20 7.29
N ASN A 377 -5.70 3.26 6.01
CA ASN A 377 -6.00 4.47 5.22
C ASN A 377 -4.83 5.47 5.09
N LEU A 378 -3.59 4.97 5.03
CA LEU A 378 -2.46 5.80 4.60
C LEU A 378 -2.49 5.98 3.08
N VAL A 379 -2.12 7.16 2.59
CA VAL A 379 -1.98 7.45 1.15
C VAL A 379 -0.69 8.23 0.91
N TRP A 380 0.09 7.83 -0.08
CA TRP A 380 1.25 8.57 -0.56
C TRP A 380 1.19 8.78 -2.07
N TRP A 381 1.81 9.84 -2.55
CA TRP A 381 1.99 10.10 -3.97
C TRP A 381 3.31 10.80 -4.26
N MET A 382 3.79 10.64 -5.49
CA MET A 382 4.95 11.31 -6.06
C MET A 382 4.60 11.79 -7.46
N ASP A 383 4.79 13.08 -7.72
CA ASP A 383 4.54 13.72 -9.02
C ASP A 383 5.80 14.46 -9.46
N ARG A 384 6.58 13.78 -10.31
CA ARG A 384 7.85 14.29 -10.84
C ARG A 384 7.67 15.53 -11.72
N THR A 385 6.52 15.69 -12.37
CA THR A 385 6.25 16.84 -13.24
C THR A 385 6.06 18.11 -12.43
N SER A 386 5.28 18.02 -11.36
CA SER A 386 5.07 19.15 -10.43
C SER A 386 6.14 19.26 -9.34
N ASN A 387 7.14 18.37 -9.34
CA ASN A 387 8.16 18.23 -8.29
C ASN A 387 7.54 18.25 -6.88
N VAL A 388 6.57 17.37 -6.64
CA VAL A 388 5.90 17.27 -5.33
C VAL A 388 5.67 15.82 -4.93
N TYR A 389 5.85 15.52 -3.64
CA TYR A 389 5.38 14.29 -3.02
C TYR A 389 4.49 14.62 -1.82
N GLY A 390 3.66 13.66 -1.41
CA GLY A 390 2.88 13.77 -0.20
C GLY A 390 2.65 12.44 0.50
N LEU A 391 2.37 12.53 1.80
CA LEU A 391 1.96 11.45 2.67
C LEU A 391 0.85 11.96 3.59
N TYR A 392 -0.31 11.32 3.51
CA TYR A 392 -1.36 11.33 4.52
C TYR A 392 -1.22 10.05 5.33
N ALA A 393 -0.86 10.16 6.61
CA ALA A 393 -0.68 9.01 7.50
C ALA A 393 -1.69 9.04 8.63
N THR A 394 -2.37 7.91 8.82
CA THR A 394 -3.35 7.69 9.88
C THR A 394 -3.39 6.20 10.24
N GLN A 395 -4.19 5.82 11.23
CA GLN A 395 -4.36 4.45 11.69
C GLN A 395 -5.84 4.11 11.92
N ILE A 396 -6.65 4.12 10.85
CA ILE A 396 -8.09 3.78 10.92
C ILE A 396 -8.46 2.63 9.99
N LEU A 397 -9.33 1.73 10.46
CA LEU A 397 -9.94 0.63 9.72
C LEU A 397 -11.48 0.80 9.65
N PRO A 398 -12.15 0.22 8.64
CA PRO A 398 -11.60 -0.57 7.54
C PRO A 398 -10.87 0.29 6.48
N PHE A 399 -10.08 -0.36 5.62
CA PHE A 399 -9.52 0.29 4.43
C PHE A 399 -10.64 0.81 3.51
N GLY A 400 -10.44 1.98 2.93
CA GLY A 400 -11.49 2.66 2.19
C GLY A 400 -12.38 3.53 3.07
N ASP A 401 -11.86 4.02 4.20
CA ASP A 401 -12.63 4.89 5.09
C ASP A 401 -12.92 6.24 4.43
N LEU A 402 -14.17 6.48 4.02
CA LEU A 402 -14.53 7.67 3.26
C LEU A 402 -14.22 8.99 3.98
N PRO A 403 -14.55 9.19 5.27
CA PRO A 403 -14.19 10.42 5.98
C PRO A 403 -12.68 10.67 6.00
N SER A 404 -11.86 9.64 6.22
CA SER A 404 -10.40 9.76 6.19
C SER A 404 -9.88 10.06 4.77
N LEU A 405 -10.34 9.32 3.77
CA LEU A 405 -9.91 9.51 2.38
C LEU A 405 -10.35 10.86 1.80
N GLU A 406 -11.47 11.41 2.25
CA GLU A 406 -11.88 12.76 1.89
C GLU A 406 -10.89 13.80 2.42
N MET A 407 -10.45 13.68 3.68
CA MET A 407 -9.41 14.55 4.23
C MET A 407 -8.07 14.38 3.49
N SER A 408 -7.70 13.15 3.13
CA SER A 408 -6.51 12.90 2.30
C SER A 408 -6.63 13.56 0.92
N SER A 409 -7.80 13.49 0.28
CA SER A 409 -8.04 14.08 -1.05
C SER A 409 -8.03 15.61 -0.99
N ARG A 410 -8.63 16.19 0.05
CA ARG A 410 -8.58 17.64 0.32
C ARG A 410 -7.16 18.12 0.62
N PHE A 411 -6.37 17.34 1.36
CA PHE A 411 -4.96 17.65 1.61
C PHE A 411 -4.17 17.72 0.30
N GLU A 412 -4.32 16.71 -0.57
CA GLU A 412 -3.67 16.72 -1.88
C GLU A 412 -4.05 17.94 -2.70
N ARG A 413 -5.35 18.24 -2.86
CA ARG A 413 -5.80 19.43 -3.60
C ARG A 413 -5.22 20.72 -3.03
N ALA A 414 -5.13 20.83 -1.72
CA ALA A 414 -4.57 22.01 -1.08
C ALA A 414 -3.07 22.16 -1.37
N VAL A 415 -2.31 21.05 -1.38
CA VAL A 415 -0.90 21.05 -1.80
C VAL A 415 -0.76 21.53 -3.25
N TYR A 416 -1.55 21.01 -4.19
CA TYR A 416 -1.49 21.42 -5.60
C TYR A 416 -1.92 22.87 -5.81
N LYS A 417 -2.97 23.33 -5.11
CA LYS A 417 -3.41 24.73 -5.16
C LYS A 417 -2.31 25.70 -4.71
N GLU A 418 -1.50 25.32 -3.71
CA GLU A 418 -0.35 26.13 -3.28
C GLU A 418 0.80 26.13 -4.28
N LEU A 419 0.92 25.12 -5.14
CA LEU A 419 1.88 25.09 -6.25
C LEU A 419 1.42 25.96 -7.42
N ASP A 420 0.14 25.88 -7.80
CA ASP A 420 -0.43 26.64 -8.92
C ASP A 420 -0.57 28.15 -8.61
N GLY A 421 -0.59 28.52 -7.33
CA GLY A 421 -0.63 29.91 -6.87
C GLY A 421 0.74 30.58 -6.69
N LYS A 422 1.83 29.88 -6.99
CA LYS A 422 3.19 30.42 -7.10
C LYS A 422 3.56 30.65 -8.55
#